data_AF-A0A3B4FKY0-F1
#
_entry.id   AF-A0A3B4FKY0-F1
#
_cell.length_a   1.000
_cell.length_b   1.000
_cell.length_c   1.000
_cell.angle_alpha   90.00
_cell.angle_beta   90.00
_cell.angle_gamma   90.00
#
_symmetry.space_group_name_H-M   'P 1'
#
loop_
_entity.id
_entity.type
_entity.pdbx_description
1 polymer ?
#
loop_
_entity_poly.entity_id
_entity_poly.type
_entity_poly.pdbx_seq_one_letter_code
_entity_poly.pdbx_strand_id
1 'polypeptide(L)'
;EKVAYRCVFRCQEKQLLSNGVADIYTHHFGFAYGTANIMCPLPSGCETPSSIAVTSADANSTSTSTMLTLLWGMLMEMPVCLSLVQSLEMLQLLGVNRVVVYKTSCSPETQRILDYYTQKGLLEVIPWSLSRYVNVSRGWLPEHGPGELHYFGQIPALNDCLYRYMYQSRYVALHDIDELILPQKVIRYVWVELLPLLENQYGANKCYMFENNVFPINVMLAPPASQSLPPQTDWKNVTGVNILAHLYQEPIIEETHYSNFKIIVNPRAVFATTVHGVLKSQHGCSWIDRNINVFTNYLQILLQNNCLNKNYLFITVFLPVRYTSNSIFAST
;
A
#
# COMPACT_ATOMS: atom_id res chain seq x y z
N GLU A 1 -17.32 23.80 2.65
CA GLU A 1 -16.81 24.83 3.58
C GLU A 1 -15.28 24.83 3.49
N LYS A 2 -14.62 25.98 3.32
CA LYS A 2 -13.13 26.03 3.29
C LYS A 2 -12.65 26.12 4.73
N VAL A 3 -12.35 24.96 5.34
CA VAL A 3 -11.75 24.90 6.66
C VAL A 3 -10.31 25.42 6.57
N ALA A 4 -9.97 26.43 7.38
CA ALA A 4 -8.60 26.88 7.52
C ALA A 4 -7.89 26.02 8.58
N TYR A 5 -6.68 25.54 8.26
CA TYR A 5 -5.90 24.70 9.18
C TYR A 5 -4.74 25.50 9.78
N ARG A 6 -4.41 25.23 11.04
CA ARG A 6 -3.21 25.71 11.72
C ARG A 6 -2.39 24.52 12.21
N CYS A 7 -1.09 24.60 12.01
CA CYS A 7 -0.14 23.60 12.46
C CYS A 7 0.65 24.15 13.64
N VAL A 8 0.75 23.35 14.69
CA VAL A 8 1.41 23.66 15.94
C VAL A 8 2.66 22.80 16.04
N PHE A 9 3.83 23.42 15.93
CA PHE A 9 5.13 22.78 16.02
C PHE A 9 5.70 22.95 17.42
N ARG A 10 6.29 21.88 17.98
CA ARG A 10 7.09 21.96 19.20
C ARG A 10 8.57 21.87 18.83
N CYS A 11 9.34 22.90 19.14
CA CYS A 11 10.73 23.06 18.72
C CYS A 11 11.53 23.64 19.89
N GLN A 12 12.49 22.88 20.43
CA GLN A 12 13.33 23.34 21.56
C GLN A 12 12.48 23.94 22.71
N GLU A 13 11.42 23.23 23.09
CA GLU A 13 10.41 23.64 24.09
C GLU A 13 9.52 24.85 23.73
N LYS A 14 9.73 25.49 22.59
CA LYS A 14 8.87 26.57 22.08
C LYS A 14 7.77 26.01 21.18
N GLN A 15 6.63 26.66 21.22
CA GLN A 15 5.52 26.40 20.31
C GLN A 15 5.56 27.40 19.17
N LEU A 16 5.61 26.92 17.93
CA LEU A 16 5.58 27.73 16.72
C LEU A 16 4.35 27.38 15.89
N LEU A 17 3.77 28.38 15.24
CA LEU A 17 2.57 28.22 14.43
C LEU A 17 2.91 28.37 12.95
N SER A 18 2.22 27.59 12.12
CA SER A 18 2.22 27.72 10.67
C SER A 18 0.81 27.55 10.15
N ASN A 19 0.47 28.21 9.05
CA ASN A 19 -0.81 27.99 8.39
C ASN A 19 -0.72 26.70 7.57
N GLY A 20 -1.66 25.78 7.79
CA GLY A 20 -1.76 24.54 7.05
C GLY A 20 -2.44 24.75 5.70
N VAL A 21 -1.95 24.05 4.68
CA VAL A 21 -2.53 24.03 3.33
C VAL A 21 -3.12 22.65 3.09
N ALA A 22 -4.43 22.59 2.81
CA ALA A 22 -5.10 21.35 2.46
C ALA A 22 -5.04 21.10 0.96
N ASP A 23 -4.59 19.91 0.56
CA ASP A 23 -4.65 19.37 -0.79
C ASP A 23 -5.68 18.24 -0.81
N ILE A 24 -6.90 18.55 -1.27
CA ILE A 24 -8.05 17.63 -1.24
C ILE A 24 -8.07 16.80 -2.51
N TYR A 25 -8.18 15.49 -2.37
CA TYR A 25 -8.14 14.57 -3.47
C TYR A 25 -9.53 14.48 -4.10
N THR A 26 -9.57 14.61 -5.43
CA THR A 26 -10.82 14.49 -6.20
C THR A 26 -11.31 13.05 -6.31
N HIS A 27 -10.41 12.07 -6.14
CA HIS A 27 -10.77 10.67 -6.32
C HIS A 27 -11.30 10.06 -5.02
N HIS A 28 -12.62 9.91 -4.95
CA HIS A 28 -13.32 9.32 -3.80
C HIS A 28 -14.39 8.29 -4.21
N PHE A 29 -14.43 7.85 -5.48
CA PHE A 29 -15.28 6.76 -5.98
C PHE A 29 -16.78 6.90 -5.64
N GLY A 30 -17.29 8.14 -5.59
CA GLY A 30 -18.70 8.42 -5.28
C GLY A 30 -19.06 8.37 -3.80
N PHE A 31 -18.09 8.13 -2.89
CA PHE A 31 -18.29 8.19 -1.45
C PHE A 31 -18.36 9.64 -0.94
N ALA A 32 -18.96 9.85 0.23
CA ALA A 32 -19.19 11.19 0.80
C ALA A 32 -17.90 11.90 1.23
N TYR A 33 -16.93 11.15 1.75
CA TYR A 33 -15.62 11.66 2.17
C TYR A 33 -14.51 11.24 1.22
N GLY A 34 -13.60 12.17 0.96
CA GLY A 34 -12.35 11.96 0.23
C GLY A 34 -11.12 12.10 1.13
N THR A 35 -9.96 11.81 0.57
CA THR A 35 -8.67 12.01 1.25
C THR A 35 -8.18 13.43 1.06
N ALA A 36 -7.47 13.98 2.06
CA ALA A 36 -6.76 15.24 1.90
C ALA A 36 -5.43 15.18 2.63
N ASN A 37 -4.41 15.82 2.07
CA ASN A 37 -3.15 16.06 2.78
C ASN A 37 -3.21 17.45 3.41
N ILE A 38 -2.72 17.58 4.64
CA ILE A 38 -2.53 18.88 5.28
C ILE A 38 -1.03 19.16 5.36
N MET A 39 -0.56 20.02 4.47
CA MET A 39 0.85 20.43 4.40
C MET A 39 1.10 21.61 5.33
N CYS A 40 2.05 21.43 6.25
CA CYS A 40 2.45 22.45 7.22
C CYS A 40 3.86 22.95 6.88
N PRO A 41 4.04 24.17 6.35
CA PRO A 41 5.36 24.74 6.14
C PRO A 41 6.13 24.84 7.47
N LEU A 42 7.40 24.43 7.49
CA LEU A 42 8.23 24.52 8.68
C LEU A 42 8.47 26.00 9.05
N PRO A 43 8.18 26.41 10.30
CA PRO A 43 8.53 27.74 10.78
C PRO A 43 10.05 27.96 10.77
N SER A 44 10.49 29.18 10.45
CA SER A 44 11.91 29.54 10.54
C SER A 44 12.48 29.26 11.93
N GLY A 45 13.60 28.56 12.00
CA GLY A 45 14.22 28.14 13.27
C GLY A 45 13.68 26.83 13.85
N CYS A 46 12.81 26.11 13.14
CA CYS A 46 12.34 24.79 13.54
C CYS A 46 12.59 23.73 12.45
N GLU A 47 13.86 23.41 12.23
CA GLU A 47 14.25 22.41 11.23
C GLU A 47 13.92 20.98 11.68
N THR A 48 13.94 20.74 12.99
CA THR A 48 13.68 19.41 13.60
C THR A 48 12.63 19.52 14.71
N PRO A 49 11.33 19.66 14.37
CA PRO A 49 10.27 19.62 15.37
C PRO A 49 10.24 18.29 16.11
N SER A 50 9.98 18.33 17.42
CA SER A 50 9.77 17.12 18.23
C SER A 50 8.35 16.58 18.14
N SER A 51 7.37 17.44 17.84
CA SER A 51 5.99 17.06 17.60
C SER A 51 5.29 18.11 16.74
N ILE A 52 4.30 17.67 15.96
CA ILE A 52 3.43 18.53 15.15
C ILE A 52 1.99 18.15 15.46
N ALA A 53 1.11 19.14 15.62
CA ALA A 53 -0.33 18.95 15.70
C ALA A 53 -1.03 19.83 14.67
N VAL A 54 -2.18 19.38 14.18
CA VAL A 54 -3.02 20.15 13.25
C VAL A 54 -4.33 20.49 13.97
N THR A 55 -4.78 21.74 13.85
CA THR A 55 -6.04 22.22 14.40
C THR A 55 -6.81 23.05 13.38
N SER A 56 -8.12 23.17 13.56
CA SER A 56 -8.91 24.16 12.83
C SER A 56 -8.54 25.57 13.31
N ALA A 57 -8.41 26.51 12.37
CA ALA A 57 -8.13 27.91 12.70
C ALA A 57 -9.27 28.57 13.50
N ASP A 58 -10.49 28.03 13.41
CA ASP A 58 -11.69 28.53 14.07
C ASP A 58 -11.94 27.89 15.45
N ALA A 59 -11.13 26.89 15.84
CA ALA A 59 -11.21 26.31 17.17
C ALA A 59 -10.64 27.31 18.20
N ASN A 60 -11.53 28.00 18.93
CA ASN A 60 -11.16 28.81 20.08
C ASN A 60 -10.25 28.01 21.03
N SER A 61 -9.19 28.67 21.49
CA SER A 61 -8.01 28.14 22.16
C SER A 61 -8.27 27.56 23.57
N THR A 62 -9.09 26.53 23.70
CA THR A 62 -9.31 25.81 24.96
C THR A 62 -9.46 24.30 24.83
N SER A 63 -9.35 23.71 23.64
CA SER A 63 -9.22 22.26 23.52
C SER A 63 -7.75 21.88 23.73
N THR A 64 -7.46 21.38 24.92
CA THR A 64 -6.29 20.57 25.23
C THR A 64 -5.96 19.68 24.04
N SER A 65 -4.78 19.85 23.45
CA SER A 65 -4.27 18.97 22.41
C SER A 65 -4.23 17.56 22.98
N THR A 66 -5.28 16.80 22.73
CA THR A 66 -5.34 15.39 23.12
C THR A 66 -4.28 14.70 22.29
N MET A 67 -3.15 14.45 22.93
CA MET A 67 -2.18 13.46 22.48
C MET A 67 -2.96 12.16 22.33
N LEU A 68 -3.25 11.81 21.09
CA LEU A 68 -4.23 10.79 20.76
C LEU A 68 -3.56 9.41 20.90
N THR A 69 -3.32 9.02 22.14
CA THR A 69 -2.94 7.66 22.53
C THR A 69 -4.21 6.82 22.49
N LEU A 70 -4.42 6.05 21.42
CA LEU A 70 -5.52 5.09 21.37
C LEU A 70 -5.00 3.66 21.29
N LEU A 71 -5.30 2.95 22.38
CA LEU A 71 -5.18 1.51 22.52
C LEU A 71 -6.22 0.76 21.66
N TRP A 72 -5.78 -0.45 21.31
CA TRP A 72 -6.30 -1.59 20.53
C TRP A 72 -7.77 -1.70 20.12
N GLY A 73 -7.98 -2.29 18.93
CA GLY A 73 -9.14 -3.15 18.59
C GLY A 73 -9.89 -2.87 17.26
N MET A 74 -9.89 -3.88 16.36
CA MET A 74 -10.84 -4.33 15.29
C MET A 74 -11.07 -3.47 13.99
N LEU A 75 -11.26 -3.91 12.71
CA LEU A 75 -11.71 -5.17 12.00
C LEU A 75 -11.16 -5.30 10.54
N MET A 76 -10.64 -6.46 10.03
CA MET A 76 -10.45 -6.93 8.61
C MET A 76 -10.01 -8.44 8.51
N GLU A 77 -10.07 -9.08 7.33
CA GLU A 77 -9.85 -10.52 7.09
C GLU A 77 -8.80 -10.75 6.00
N MET A 78 -7.67 -11.35 6.37
CA MET A 78 -6.61 -11.70 5.43
C MET A 78 -7.02 -12.85 4.54
N PRO A 79 -6.45 -12.96 3.32
CA PRO A 79 -6.45 -14.23 2.64
C PRO A 79 -5.86 -15.29 3.58
N VAL A 80 -6.47 -16.45 3.54
CA VAL A 80 -6.24 -17.55 4.45
C VAL A 80 -4.74 -17.88 4.57
N CYS A 81 -4.31 -18.33 5.76
CA CYS A 81 -2.92 -18.53 6.20
C CYS A 81 -1.89 -18.88 5.12
N LEU A 82 -2.21 -19.81 4.21
CA LEU A 82 -1.32 -20.24 3.15
C LEU A 82 -0.95 -19.13 2.17
N SER A 83 -1.93 -18.44 1.59
CA SER A 83 -1.68 -17.46 0.53
C SER A 83 -0.94 -16.24 1.05
N LEU A 84 -1.23 -15.81 2.29
CA LEU A 84 -0.46 -14.77 2.98
C LEU A 84 1.02 -15.15 3.14
N VAL A 85 1.30 -16.36 3.65
CA VAL A 85 2.69 -16.84 3.81
C VAL A 85 3.39 -16.89 2.45
N GLN A 86 2.72 -17.41 1.42
CA GLN A 86 3.30 -17.47 0.08
C GLN A 86 3.59 -16.09 -0.49
N SER A 87 2.68 -15.11 -0.34
CA SER A 87 2.94 -13.73 -0.76
C SER A 87 4.14 -13.13 -0.03
N LEU A 88 4.24 -13.27 1.30
CA LEU A 88 5.35 -12.72 2.07
C LEU A 88 6.71 -13.36 1.73
N GLU A 89 6.75 -14.68 1.59
CA GLU A 89 7.97 -15.37 1.16
C GLU A 89 8.35 -15.01 -0.28
N MET A 90 7.37 -14.91 -1.19
CA MET A 90 7.63 -14.46 -2.56
C MET A 90 8.25 -13.08 -2.57
N LEU A 91 7.68 -12.11 -1.84
CA LEU A 91 8.24 -10.77 -1.74
C LEU A 91 9.67 -10.79 -1.19
N GLN A 92 9.93 -11.57 -0.14
CA GLN A 92 11.29 -11.72 0.37
C GLN A 92 12.26 -12.21 -0.72
N LEU A 93 11.83 -13.15 -1.57
CA LEU A 93 12.61 -13.63 -2.73
C LEU A 93 12.79 -12.56 -3.83
N LEU A 94 11.82 -11.65 -4.01
CA LEU A 94 11.93 -10.52 -4.94
C LEU A 94 12.97 -9.46 -4.50
N GLY A 95 13.50 -9.61 -3.28
CA GLY A 95 14.53 -8.75 -2.69
C GLY A 95 13.99 -7.73 -1.70
N VAL A 96 12.72 -7.86 -1.30
CA VAL A 96 12.03 -6.92 -0.42
C VAL A 96 12.65 -6.88 0.97
N ASN A 97 12.87 -5.66 1.46
CA ASN A 97 13.47 -5.46 2.78
C ASN A 97 12.44 -5.29 3.87
N ARG A 98 11.32 -4.66 3.55
CA ARG A 98 10.22 -4.47 4.50
C ARG A 98 8.89 -4.52 3.78
N VAL A 99 7.93 -5.14 4.43
CA VAL A 99 6.52 -5.15 4.11
C VAL A 99 5.81 -4.35 5.20
N VAL A 100 4.93 -3.43 4.81
CA VAL A 100 4.06 -2.70 5.73
C VAL A 100 2.61 -3.07 5.47
N VAL A 101 1.91 -3.42 6.55
CA VAL A 101 0.48 -3.76 6.52
C VAL A 101 -0.28 -2.80 7.43
N TYR A 102 -1.28 -2.13 6.87
CA TYR A 102 -2.23 -1.33 7.61
C TYR A 102 -3.33 -2.24 8.17
N LYS A 103 -3.20 -2.57 9.44
CA LYS A 103 -4.05 -3.54 10.13
C LYS A 103 -5.14 -2.87 10.93
N THR A 104 -6.36 -3.11 10.54
CA THR A 104 -7.56 -2.87 11.35
C THR A 104 -7.80 -4.07 12.31
N SER A 105 -7.87 -5.31 11.82
CA SER A 105 -7.86 -6.56 12.61
C SER A 105 -7.56 -7.79 11.78
N CYS A 106 -7.38 -8.94 12.43
CA CYS A 106 -7.29 -10.24 11.79
C CYS A 106 -7.77 -11.37 12.73
N SER A 107 -7.87 -12.60 12.21
CA SER A 107 -8.01 -13.80 13.04
C SER A 107 -6.77 -14.05 13.92
N PRO A 108 -6.86 -14.84 15.01
CA PRO A 108 -5.71 -15.25 15.82
C PRO A 108 -4.63 -15.98 14.99
N GLU A 109 -5.03 -16.81 14.03
CA GLU A 109 -4.13 -17.54 13.13
C GLU A 109 -3.29 -16.59 12.30
N THR A 110 -3.95 -15.59 11.71
CA THR A 110 -3.31 -14.54 10.94
C THR A 110 -2.41 -13.69 11.84
N GLN A 111 -2.85 -13.36 13.06
CA GLN A 111 -2.05 -12.58 13.99
C GLN A 111 -0.72 -13.29 14.29
N ARG A 112 -0.74 -14.62 14.49
CA ARG A 112 0.49 -15.42 14.67
C ARG A 112 1.45 -15.30 13.48
N ILE A 113 0.93 -15.28 12.25
CA ILE A 113 1.75 -15.09 11.03
C ILE A 113 2.36 -13.69 11.01
N LEU A 114 1.55 -12.65 11.27
CA LEU A 114 2.04 -11.27 11.31
C LEU A 114 3.11 -11.09 12.39
N ASP A 115 2.90 -11.66 13.58
CA ASP A 115 3.86 -11.60 14.69
C ASP A 115 5.17 -12.31 14.31
N TYR A 116 5.08 -13.48 13.66
CA TYR A 116 6.25 -14.20 13.17
C TYR A 116 7.07 -13.35 12.19
N TYR A 117 6.46 -12.77 11.16
CA TYR A 117 7.20 -11.95 10.19
C TYR A 117 7.65 -10.60 10.74
N THR A 118 6.96 -10.08 11.76
CA THR A 118 7.41 -8.88 12.50
C THR A 118 8.68 -9.21 13.29
N GLN A 119 8.72 -10.33 14.00
CA GLN A 119 9.92 -10.81 14.70
C GLN A 119 11.06 -11.18 13.74
N LYS A 120 10.73 -11.72 12.56
CA LYS A 120 11.69 -11.98 11.47
C LYS A 120 12.29 -10.68 10.89
N GLY A 121 11.70 -9.52 11.17
CA GLY A 121 12.14 -8.21 10.69
C GLY A 121 11.70 -7.88 9.27
N LEU A 122 10.84 -8.70 8.65
CA LEU A 122 10.31 -8.46 7.31
C LEU A 122 9.07 -7.57 7.35
N LEU A 123 8.22 -7.71 8.36
CA LEU A 123 6.90 -7.08 8.41
C LEU A 123 6.85 -5.97 9.48
N GLU A 124 6.21 -4.86 9.14
CA GLU A 124 5.79 -3.81 10.07
C GLU A 124 4.27 -3.67 10.00
N VAL A 125 3.61 -3.77 11.16
CA VAL A 125 2.15 -3.69 11.27
C VAL A 125 1.75 -2.33 11.82
N ILE A 126 1.06 -1.53 11.02
CA ILE A 126 0.54 -0.22 11.41
C ILE A 126 -0.93 -0.38 11.83
N PRO A 127 -1.31 -0.08 13.08
CA PRO A 127 -2.71 -0.06 13.47
C PRO A 127 -3.50 0.96 12.65
N TRP A 128 -4.59 0.52 12.03
CA TRP A 128 -5.45 1.35 11.19
C TRP A 128 -6.86 1.34 11.76
N SER A 129 -7.23 2.38 12.52
CA SER A 129 -8.45 2.42 13.32
C SER A 129 -9.44 3.48 12.85
N LEU A 130 -9.40 3.81 11.55
CA LEU A 130 -10.19 4.89 10.95
C LEU A 130 -11.71 4.69 11.10
N SER A 131 -12.16 3.43 11.16
CA SER A 131 -13.54 3.03 11.43
C SER A 131 -14.11 3.52 12.77
N ARG A 132 -13.26 3.99 13.69
CA ARG A 132 -13.69 4.62 14.96
C ARG A 132 -14.24 6.04 14.77
N TYR A 133 -13.87 6.69 13.66
CA TYR A 133 -14.16 8.10 13.42
C TYR A 133 -15.06 8.34 12.23
N VAL A 134 -15.05 7.43 11.25
CA VAL A 134 -15.84 7.53 10.03
C VAL A 134 -16.38 6.15 9.68
N ASN A 135 -17.60 6.11 9.16
CA ASN A 135 -18.19 4.86 8.68
C ASN A 135 -17.52 4.45 7.37
N VAL A 136 -16.50 3.59 7.45
CA VAL A 136 -15.78 3.12 6.25
C VAL A 136 -16.60 2.08 5.49
N SER A 137 -16.63 2.21 4.16
CA SER A 137 -17.28 1.24 3.29
C SER A 137 -16.48 -0.06 3.21
N ARG A 138 -17.21 -1.16 2.99
CA ARG A 138 -16.66 -2.48 2.62
C ARG A 138 -16.70 -2.79 1.12
N GLY A 139 -17.24 -1.87 0.32
CA GLY A 139 -17.38 -2.01 -1.13
C GLY A 139 -16.49 -1.03 -1.88
N TRP A 140 -16.12 -1.39 -3.11
CA TRP A 140 -15.39 -0.49 -4.01
C TRP A 140 -16.29 0.60 -4.62
N LEU A 141 -17.61 0.43 -4.54
CA LEU A 141 -18.62 1.44 -4.85
C LEU A 141 -19.68 1.50 -3.74
N PRO A 142 -20.37 2.65 -3.56
CA PRO A 142 -21.43 2.79 -2.56
C PRO A 142 -22.54 1.74 -2.70
N GLU A 143 -22.86 1.31 -3.93
CA GLU A 143 -23.87 0.28 -4.22
C GLU A 143 -23.45 -1.14 -3.80
N HIS A 144 -22.14 -1.43 -3.79
CA HIS A 144 -21.60 -2.73 -3.39
C HIS A 144 -21.24 -2.81 -1.91
N GLY A 145 -21.19 -1.66 -1.23
CA GLY A 145 -20.95 -1.57 0.20
C GLY A 145 -21.21 -0.14 0.66
N PRO A 146 -22.29 0.12 1.41
CA PRO A 146 -22.56 1.46 1.90
C PRO A 146 -21.46 1.89 2.88
N GLY A 147 -21.24 3.19 2.97
CA GLY A 147 -20.27 3.82 3.84
C GLY A 147 -20.02 5.26 3.40
N GLU A 148 -19.29 6.00 4.21
CA GLU A 148 -18.97 7.40 3.96
C GLU A 148 -17.56 7.56 3.36
N LEU A 149 -16.65 6.64 3.65
CA LEU A 149 -15.28 6.65 3.13
C LEU A 149 -14.98 5.38 2.33
N HIS A 150 -14.33 5.54 1.18
CA HIS A 150 -14.02 4.45 0.27
C HIS A 150 -13.23 3.32 0.92
N TYR A 151 -13.76 2.09 0.81
CA TYR A 151 -13.10 0.80 1.01
C TYR A 151 -12.05 0.79 2.14
N PHE A 152 -12.51 0.77 3.39
CA PHE A 152 -11.66 0.74 4.59
C PHE A 152 -10.69 1.91 4.78
N GLY A 153 -10.87 3.02 4.07
CA GLY A 153 -9.88 4.10 4.10
C GLY A 153 -8.60 3.74 3.35
N GLN A 154 -8.81 3.03 2.24
CA GLN A 154 -7.83 2.62 1.25
C GLN A 154 -6.91 3.76 0.76
N ILE A 155 -7.49 4.88 0.35
CA ILE A 155 -6.72 6.00 -0.21
C ILE A 155 -5.91 6.72 0.89
N PRO A 156 -6.44 7.02 2.08
CA PRO A 156 -5.62 7.60 3.14
C PRO A 156 -4.43 6.72 3.57
N ALA A 157 -4.60 5.41 3.72
CA ALA A 157 -3.49 4.54 4.12
C ALA A 157 -2.38 4.43 3.06
N LEU A 158 -2.73 4.44 1.77
CA LEU A 158 -1.76 4.57 0.67
C LEU A 158 -0.87 5.80 0.80
N ASN A 159 -1.49 6.93 1.12
CA ASN A 159 -0.80 8.21 1.20
C ASN A 159 -0.02 8.33 2.51
N ASP A 160 -0.56 7.85 3.64
CA ASP A 160 0.23 7.71 4.87
C ASP A 160 1.49 6.89 4.61
N CYS A 161 1.38 5.77 3.89
CA CYS A 161 2.53 4.94 3.58
C CYS A 161 3.56 5.67 2.71
N LEU A 162 3.09 6.31 1.64
CA LEU A 162 3.94 7.10 0.75
C LEU A 162 4.77 8.12 1.54
N TYR A 163 4.14 8.90 2.43
CA TYR A 163 4.80 9.94 3.21
C TYR A 163 5.66 9.39 4.35
N ARG A 164 5.18 8.37 5.07
CA ARG A 164 5.89 7.72 6.19
C ARG A 164 7.26 7.20 5.77
N TYR A 165 7.35 6.67 4.55
CA TYR A 165 8.58 6.06 4.03
C TYR A 165 9.25 6.86 2.91
N MET A 166 8.79 8.09 2.65
CA MET A 166 9.32 8.96 1.60
C MET A 166 10.84 9.15 1.66
N TYR A 167 11.39 9.25 2.87
CA TYR A 167 12.83 9.43 3.10
C TYR A 167 13.51 8.18 3.67
N GLN A 168 12.79 7.06 3.74
CA GLN A 168 13.33 5.79 4.24
C GLN A 168 13.59 4.79 3.10
N SER A 169 12.94 4.99 1.95
CA SER A 169 12.90 4.01 0.87
C SER A 169 13.12 4.67 -0.49
N ARG A 170 13.87 3.99 -1.37
CA ARG A 170 14.06 4.47 -2.77
C ARG A 170 12.86 4.13 -3.63
N TYR A 171 12.29 2.94 -3.40
CA TYR A 171 11.10 2.47 -4.10
C TYR A 171 10.05 2.02 -3.10
N VAL A 172 8.80 2.29 -3.45
CA VAL A 172 7.60 1.88 -2.73
C VAL A 172 6.67 1.22 -3.74
N ALA A 173 6.41 -0.07 -3.57
CA ALA A 173 5.35 -0.73 -4.33
C ALA A 173 4.02 -0.62 -3.58
N LEU A 174 2.97 -0.27 -4.31
CA LEU A 174 1.62 -0.11 -3.78
C LEU A 174 0.72 -1.10 -4.52
N HIS A 175 0.59 -2.32 -3.99
CA HIS A 175 -0.27 -3.38 -4.50
C HIS A 175 -1.00 -4.16 -3.40
N ASP A 176 -2.05 -4.89 -3.76
CA ASP A 176 -2.84 -5.67 -2.80
C ASP A 176 -2.12 -7.00 -2.46
N ILE A 177 -2.56 -7.69 -1.40
CA ILE A 177 -1.87 -8.88 -0.86
C ILE A 177 -2.03 -10.14 -1.72
N ASP A 178 -3.13 -10.21 -2.44
CA ASP A 178 -3.46 -11.20 -3.44
C ASP A 178 -2.84 -10.89 -4.81
N GLU A 179 -1.94 -9.89 -4.85
CA GLU A 179 -1.28 -9.41 -6.04
C GLU A 179 0.24 -9.44 -5.88
N LEU A 180 0.94 -9.97 -6.88
CA LEU A 180 2.41 -9.98 -6.90
C LEU A 180 2.91 -9.46 -8.23
N ILE A 181 3.87 -8.54 -8.22
CA ILE A 181 4.56 -8.02 -9.40
C ILE A 181 5.80 -8.90 -9.65
N LEU A 182 5.73 -9.86 -10.59
CA LEU A 182 6.75 -10.90 -10.81
C LEU A 182 7.39 -10.79 -12.20
N PRO A 183 8.71 -10.64 -12.35
CA PRO A 183 9.34 -10.68 -13.65
C PRO A 183 9.57 -12.10 -14.13
N GLN A 184 9.14 -12.37 -15.36
CA GLN A 184 9.22 -13.72 -15.93
C GLN A 184 10.58 -14.04 -16.57
N LYS A 185 11.35 -13.04 -17.01
CA LYS A 185 12.57 -13.25 -17.83
C LYS A 185 13.89 -12.89 -17.13
N VAL A 186 13.84 -12.23 -15.98
CA VAL A 186 15.05 -11.85 -15.22
C VAL A 186 15.42 -13.02 -14.30
N ILE A 187 16.55 -13.66 -14.59
CA ILE A 187 16.92 -15.00 -14.08
C ILE A 187 17.61 -14.94 -12.71
N ARG A 188 17.94 -13.75 -12.20
CA ARG A 188 18.60 -13.54 -10.90
C ARG A 188 17.95 -12.34 -10.20
N TYR A 189 17.45 -12.56 -8.99
CA TYR A 189 16.92 -11.57 -8.02
C TYR A 189 16.22 -10.32 -8.57
N VAL A 190 14.92 -10.32 -8.37
CA VAL A 190 13.96 -9.85 -9.35
C VAL A 190 13.76 -8.32 -9.40
N TRP A 191 13.45 -7.65 -8.27
CA TRP A 191 13.21 -6.20 -8.30
C TRP A 191 14.48 -5.38 -8.12
N VAL A 192 15.47 -5.95 -7.44
CA VAL A 192 16.78 -5.31 -7.21
C VAL A 192 17.49 -5.01 -8.53
N GLU A 193 17.37 -5.89 -9.52
CA GLU A 193 17.91 -5.67 -10.86
C GLU A 193 16.93 -4.90 -11.77
N LEU A 194 15.62 -5.18 -11.67
CA LEU A 194 14.60 -4.53 -12.50
C LEU A 194 14.51 -3.01 -12.28
N LEU A 195 14.35 -2.57 -11.03
CA LEU A 195 14.03 -1.16 -10.77
C LEU A 195 15.12 -0.19 -11.24
N PRO A 196 16.43 -0.48 -11.09
CA PRO A 196 17.48 0.31 -11.73
C PRO A 196 17.38 0.37 -13.27
N LEU A 197 16.95 -0.71 -13.93
CA LEU A 197 16.74 -0.71 -15.39
C LEU A 197 15.57 0.18 -15.78
N LEU A 198 14.45 0.13 -15.04
CA LEU A 198 13.32 1.03 -15.26
C LEU A 198 13.71 2.49 -15.03
N GLU A 199 14.49 2.75 -13.98
CA GLU A 199 15.01 4.09 -13.70
C GLU A 199 15.92 4.60 -14.83
N ASN A 200 16.79 3.76 -15.37
CA ASN A 200 17.64 4.13 -16.49
C ASN A 200 16.84 4.38 -17.77
N GLN A 201 15.80 3.60 -18.02
CA GLN A 201 14.99 3.68 -19.24
C GLN A 201 13.96 4.83 -19.20
N TYR A 202 13.31 5.04 -18.06
CA TYR A 202 12.16 5.93 -17.93
C TYR A 202 12.43 7.15 -17.03
N GLY A 203 13.48 7.12 -16.21
CA GLY A 203 13.92 8.19 -15.32
C GLY A 203 13.67 7.91 -13.82
N ALA A 204 14.59 8.37 -12.97
CA ALA A 204 14.61 8.14 -11.52
C ALA A 204 13.43 8.69 -10.72
N ASN A 205 12.75 9.71 -11.25
CA ASN A 205 11.65 10.41 -10.60
C ASN A 205 10.32 10.10 -11.28
N LYS A 206 10.16 8.87 -11.76
CA LYS A 206 8.92 8.36 -12.36
C LYS A 206 8.24 7.32 -11.50
N CYS A 207 6.94 7.19 -11.79
CA CYS A 207 6.09 6.11 -11.35
C CYS A 207 6.04 5.03 -12.44
N TYR A 208 6.10 3.75 -12.07
CA TYR A 208 6.03 2.61 -12.99
C TYR A 208 4.70 1.90 -12.83
N MET A 209 3.92 1.80 -13.91
CA MET A 209 2.61 1.15 -13.93
C MET A 209 2.71 -0.24 -14.53
N PHE A 210 2.26 -1.23 -13.77
CA PHE A 210 2.30 -2.65 -14.11
C PHE A 210 0.88 -3.15 -14.31
N GLU A 211 0.57 -3.53 -15.54
CA GLU A 211 -0.73 -4.03 -15.91
C GLU A 211 -1.03 -5.37 -15.23
N ASN A 212 -2.26 -5.51 -14.77
CA ASN A 212 -2.76 -6.68 -14.07
C ASN A 212 -2.97 -7.87 -15.03
N ASN A 213 -2.58 -9.08 -14.60
CA ASN A 213 -2.98 -10.34 -15.20
C ASN A 213 -3.73 -11.20 -14.17
N VAL A 214 -4.83 -11.82 -14.60
CA VAL A 214 -5.68 -12.63 -13.73
C VAL A 214 -5.29 -14.11 -13.79
N PHE A 215 -5.15 -14.73 -12.62
CA PHE A 215 -4.88 -16.15 -12.44
C PHE A 215 -5.97 -16.78 -11.57
N PRO A 216 -6.98 -17.43 -12.16
CA PRO A 216 -8.14 -17.86 -11.43
C PRO A 216 -7.89 -19.15 -10.66
N ILE A 217 -8.42 -19.23 -9.43
CA ILE A 217 -8.20 -20.37 -8.53
C ILE A 217 -9.00 -21.63 -8.87
N ASN A 218 -9.95 -21.52 -9.80
CA ASN A 218 -10.78 -22.64 -10.26
C ASN A 218 -10.16 -23.38 -11.46
N VAL A 219 -9.05 -22.88 -12.02
CA VAL A 219 -8.32 -23.53 -13.11
C VAL A 219 -6.95 -23.97 -12.61
N MET A 220 -6.69 -25.27 -12.69
CA MET A 220 -5.40 -25.89 -12.37
C MET A 220 -4.84 -26.50 -13.65
N LEU A 221 -3.71 -26.00 -14.12
CA LEU A 221 -2.96 -26.66 -15.20
C LEU A 221 -1.89 -27.56 -14.58
N ALA A 222 -1.57 -28.66 -15.28
CA ALA A 222 -0.45 -29.49 -14.89
C ALA A 222 0.84 -28.63 -14.94
N PRO A 223 1.74 -28.76 -13.95
CA PRO A 223 3.04 -28.10 -14.01
C PRO A 223 3.78 -28.49 -15.31
N PRO A 224 4.67 -27.64 -15.82
CA PRO A 224 5.60 -28.04 -16.87
C PRO A 224 6.30 -29.34 -16.46
N ALA A 225 6.51 -30.27 -17.41
CA ALA A 225 6.95 -31.65 -17.15
C ALA A 225 8.26 -31.79 -16.32
N SER A 226 9.03 -30.72 -16.14
CA SER A 226 10.26 -30.66 -15.36
C SER A 226 10.10 -30.12 -13.93
N GLN A 227 8.90 -29.71 -13.49
CA GLN A 227 8.66 -29.15 -12.16
C GLN A 227 7.58 -29.94 -11.42
N SER A 228 7.97 -30.73 -10.44
CA SER A 228 7.01 -31.27 -9.46
C SER A 228 6.62 -30.16 -8.49
N LEU A 229 5.32 -29.88 -8.34
CA LEU A 229 4.84 -29.09 -7.21
C LEU A 229 5.25 -29.81 -5.91
N PRO A 230 5.52 -29.06 -4.81
CA PRO A 230 5.74 -29.67 -3.51
C PRO A 230 4.59 -30.63 -3.18
N PRO A 231 4.85 -31.79 -2.55
CA PRO A 231 3.81 -32.73 -2.18
C PRO A 231 2.68 -32.01 -1.42
N GLN A 232 1.48 -32.03 -1.99
CA GLN A 232 0.30 -31.38 -1.39
C GLN A 232 -0.06 -31.96 -0.01
N THR A 233 0.51 -33.13 0.34
CA THR A 233 0.41 -33.77 1.65
C THR A 233 0.84 -32.87 2.80
N ASP A 234 1.82 -32.00 2.60
CA ASP A 234 2.41 -31.18 3.68
C ASP A 234 1.48 -30.02 4.09
N TRP A 235 0.47 -29.71 3.27
CA TRP A 235 -0.39 -28.52 3.44
C TRP A 235 -1.86 -28.88 3.65
N LYS A 236 -2.21 -30.17 3.77
CA LYS A 236 -3.61 -30.65 3.88
C LYS A 236 -4.41 -30.01 5.02
N ASN A 237 -3.74 -29.59 6.08
CA ASN A 237 -4.36 -28.98 7.27
C ASN A 237 -4.12 -27.47 7.36
N VAL A 238 -3.49 -26.86 6.36
CA VAL A 238 -3.27 -25.41 6.31
C VAL A 238 -4.39 -24.80 5.50
N THR A 239 -5.20 -23.96 6.13
CA THR A 239 -6.30 -23.29 5.45
C THR A 239 -5.73 -22.33 4.39
N GLY A 240 -6.28 -22.38 3.17
CA GLY A 240 -6.00 -21.42 2.10
C GLY A 240 -5.72 -22.04 0.73
N VAL A 241 -5.39 -21.17 -0.22
CA VAL A 241 -5.12 -21.55 -1.61
C VAL A 241 -3.62 -21.56 -1.83
N ASN A 242 -3.11 -22.66 -2.38
CA ASN A 242 -1.73 -22.73 -2.86
C ASN A 242 -1.62 -21.93 -4.16
N ILE A 243 -1.16 -20.69 -4.06
CA ILE A 243 -1.13 -19.75 -5.17
C ILE A 243 -0.20 -20.20 -6.30
N LEU A 244 0.82 -20.98 -5.97
CA LEU A 244 1.82 -21.48 -6.92
C LEU A 244 1.29 -22.61 -7.81
N ALA A 245 0.11 -23.16 -7.52
CA ALA A 245 -0.53 -24.16 -8.36
C ALA A 245 -1.36 -23.55 -9.51
N HIS A 246 -1.59 -22.23 -9.48
CA HIS A 246 -2.44 -21.53 -10.43
C HIS A 246 -1.60 -20.81 -11.49
N LEU A 247 -1.28 -21.54 -12.56
CA LEU A 247 -0.42 -21.06 -13.65
C LEU A 247 -1.20 -20.62 -14.89
N TYR A 248 -2.51 -20.83 -14.93
CA TYR A 248 -3.36 -20.37 -16.03
C TYR A 248 -3.59 -18.87 -15.90
N GLN A 249 -3.20 -18.13 -16.94
CA GLN A 249 -3.50 -16.71 -17.07
C GLN A 249 -4.73 -16.52 -17.94
N GLU A 250 -5.71 -15.74 -17.49
CA GLU A 250 -6.83 -15.34 -18.33
C GLU A 250 -6.35 -14.47 -19.51
N PRO A 251 -6.94 -14.64 -20.71
CA PRO A 251 -6.66 -13.75 -21.84
C PRO A 251 -7.01 -12.31 -21.48
N ILE A 252 -6.14 -11.37 -21.83
CA ILE A 252 -6.48 -9.95 -21.75
C ILE A 252 -7.43 -9.62 -22.90
N ILE A 253 -8.55 -9.00 -22.56
CA ILE A 253 -9.55 -8.51 -23.53
C ILE A 253 -9.47 -6.98 -23.60
N GLU A 254 -9.99 -6.39 -24.68
CA GLU A 254 -9.86 -4.96 -24.94
C GLU A 254 -10.47 -4.10 -23.81
N GLU A 255 -11.54 -4.58 -23.19
CA GLU A 255 -12.24 -3.93 -22.08
C GLU A 255 -11.44 -3.95 -20.77
N THR A 256 -10.54 -4.92 -20.59
CA THR A 256 -9.72 -5.06 -19.39
C THR A 256 -8.28 -4.62 -19.58
N HIS A 257 -7.88 -4.34 -20.82
CA HIS A 257 -6.54 -3.86 -21.16
C HIS A 257 -6.29 -2.50 -20.50
N TYR A 258 -5.24 -2.43 -19.69
CA TYR A 258 -4.88 -1.25 -18.87
C TYR A 258 -5.94 -0.75 -17.87
N SER A 259 -7.04 -1.48 -17.66
CA SER A 259 -8.08 -1.06 -16.71
C SER A 259 -7.70 -1.35 -15.26
N ASN A 260 -6.89 -2.40 -15.03
CA ASN A 260 -6.37 -2.78 -13.73
C ASN A 260 -4.85 -2.80 -13.75
N PHE A 261 -4.23 -2.15 -12.77
CA PHE A 261 -2.78 -2.06 -12.63
C PHE A 261 -2.41 -1.61 -11.23
N LYS A 262 -1.14 -1.80 -10.88
CA LYS A 262 -0.52 -1.22 -9.68
C LYS A 262 0.81 -0.59 -10.01
N ILE A 263 1.36 0.07 -9.00
CA ILE A 263 2.49 0.97 -9.17
C ILE A 263 3.66 0.61 -8.27
N ILE A 264 4.86 0.82 -8.81
CA ILE A 264 6.07 1.01 -8.02
C ILE A 264 6.52 2.45 -8.26
N VAL A 265 6.80 3.18 -7.17
CA VAL A 265 7.12 4.59 -7.25
C VAL A 265 8.40 4.92 -6.49
N ASN A 266 9.11 5.95 -6.95
CA ASN A 266 9.99 6.72 -6.07
C ASN A 266 9.11 7.63 -5.20
N PRO A 267 9.05 7.41 -3.87
CA PRO A 267 8.11 8.13 -3.03
C PRO A 267 8.46 9.62 -2.90
N ARG A 268 9.68 10.04 -3.25
CA ARG A 268 10.08 11.46 -3.28
C ARG A 268 9.58 12.20 -4.51
N ALA A 269 9.14 11.47 -5.53
CA ALA A 269 8.64 12.03 -6.80
C ALA A 269 7.11 11.96 -6.91
N VAL A 270 6.42 11.37 -5.93
CA VAL A 270 4.97 11.19 -5.90
C VAL A 270 4.39 11.89 -4.67
N PHE A 271 3.28 12.60 -4.85
CA PHE A 271 2.66 13.43 -3.82
C PHE A 271 1.21 13.04 -3.53
N ALA A 272 0.57 12.31 -4.44
CA ALA A 272 -0.77 11.79 -4.20
C ALA A 272 -1.00 10.50 -4.97
N THR A 273 -1.49 9.48 -4.29
CA THR A 273 -1.81 8.17 -4.85
C THR A 273 -3.29 7.83 -4.69
N THR A 274 -3.74 6.89 -5.52
CA THR A 274 -5.06 6.27 -5.47
C THR A 274 -4.93 4.75 -5.66
N VAL A 275 -6.05 4.03 -5.61
CA VAL A 275 -6.12 2.56 -5.63
C VAL A 275 -5.41 1.94 -6.83
N HIS A 276 -5.56 2.59 -7.98
CA HIS A 276 -5.00 2.17 -9.25
C HIS A 276 -4.01 3.23 -9.75
N GLY A 277 -3.17 3.85 -8.90
CA GLY A 277 -2.07 4.66 -9.42
C GLY A 277 -1.79 5.98 -8.71
N VAL A 278 -1.36 6.97 -9.48
CA VAL A 278 -0.86 8.27 -9.01
C VAL A 278 -1.77 9.40 -9.49
N LEU A 279 -2.19 10.25 -8.56
CA LEU A 279 -2.92 11.48 -8.85
C LEU A 279 -1.99 12.67 -9.09
N LYS A 280 -0.85 12.73 -8.36
CA LYS A 280 0.10 13.84 -8.44
C LYS A 280 1.54 13.35 -8.29
N SER A 281 2.40 13.74 -9.25
CA SER A 281 3.83 13.42 -9.26
C SER A 281 4.63 14.47 -10.01
N GLN A 282 5.95 14.44 -9.85
CA GLN A 282 6.87 15.38 -10.48
C GLN A 282 6.99 15.18 -12.00
N HIS A 283 7.09 13.93 -12.47
CA HIS A 283 7.31 13.61 -13.89
C HIS A 283 6.35 12.54 -14.45
N GLY A 284 5.20 12.37 -13.80
CA GLY A 284 4.16 11.43 -14.23
C GLY A 284 4.57 9.96 -14.07
N CYS A 285 3.75 9.10 -14.68
CA CYS A 285 3.94 7.66 -14.70
C CYS A 285 4.34 7.16 -16.10
N SER A 286 4.96 5.99 -16.17
CA SER A 286 5.22 5.25 -17.40
C SER A 286 4.60 3.87 -17.32
N TRP A 287 3.88 3.47 -18.37
CA TRP A 287 3.46 2.09 -18.56
C TRP A 287 4.68 1.22 -18.87
N ILE A 288 4.83 0.12 -18.15
CA ILE A 288 5.88 -0.85 -18.41
C ILE A 288 5.39 -1.81 -19.49
N ASP A 289 6.07 -1.78 -20.64
CA ASP A 289 5.71 -2.64 -21.77
C ASP A 289 5.96 -4.11 -21.41
N ARG A 290 4.93 -4.93 -21.60
CA ARG A 290 4.93 -6.39 -21.40
C ARG A 290 5.99 -7.10 -22.26
N ASN A 291 6.37 -6.51 -23.40
CA ASN A 291 7.30 -7.08 -24.36
C ASN A 291 8.76 -6.69 -24.14
N ILE A 292 9.03 -5.69 -23.29
CA ILE A 292 10.40 -5.43 -22.83
C ILE A 292 10.87 -6.70 -22.09
N ASN A 293 12.15 -7.03 -22.20
CA ASN A 293 12.78 -8.22 -21.60
C ASN A 293 12.67 -8.32 -20.07
N VAL A 294 11.88 -7.46 -19.45
CA VAL A 294 11.41 -7.59 -18.10
C VAL A 294 9.90 -7.72 -18.12
N PHE A 295 9.43 -8.96 -18.17
CA PHE A 295 8.03 -9.22 -17.88
C PHE A 295 7.68 -8.71 -16.49
N THR A 296 6.38 -8.49 -16.27
CA THR A 296 5.81 -8.41 -14.94
C THR A 296 4.48 -9.16 -14.99
N ASN A 297 4.44 -10.42 -14.57
CA ASN A 297 3.19 -11.00 -14.13
C ASN A 297 2.83 -10.27 -12.87
N TYR A 298 1.98 -9.28 -13.02
CA TYR A 298 1.08 -8.97 -11.96
C TYR A 298 0.14 -10.17 -11.81
N LEU A 299 0.36 -10.99 -10.80
CA LEU A 299 -0.48 -12.13 -10.48
C LEU A 299 -1.64 -11.62 -9.64
N GLN A 300 -2.77 -11.21 -10.22
CA GLN A 300 -4.00 -11.15 -9.44
C GLN A 300 -4.56 -12.55 -9.34
N ILE A 301 -4.41 -13.13 -8.18
CA ILE A 301 -5.11 -14.37 -7.90
C ILE A 301 -6.54 -13.96 -7.62
N LEU A 302 -7.43 -14.22 -8.57
CA LEU A 302 -8.86 -14.08 -8.29
C LEU A 302 -9.21 -15.16 -7.27
N LEU A 303 -9.11 -14.82 -5.99
CA LEU A 303 -9.69 -15.57 -4.89
C LEU A 303 -11.22 -15.49 -5.04
N GLN A 304 -11.80 -16.27 -5.95
CA GLN A 304 -13.25 -16.36 -6.09
C GLN A 304 -13.81 -17.56 -5.30
N ASN A 305 -14.53 -17.19 -4.24
CA ASN A 305 -15.69 -17.86 -3.65
C ASN A 305 -15.50 -19.23 -2.99
N ASN A 306 -14.99 -19.19 -1.76
CA ASN A 306 -15.74 -19.65 -0.57
C ASN A 306 -15.10 -19.09 0.72
N CYS A 307 -15.39 -17.81 0.99
CA CYS A 307 -15.53 -17.16 2.29
C CYS A 307 -15.68 -15.65 2.01
N LEU A 308 -16.91 -15.15 2.11
CA LEU A 308 -17.25 -13.74 1.93
C LEU A 308 -16.74 -12.93 3.12
N ASN A 309 -15.66 -12.16 2.93
CA ASN A 309 -15.53 -10.76 3.37
C ASN A 309 -14.14 -10.21 2.96
N LYS A 310 -14.10 -9.56 1.78
CA LYS A 310 -12.90 -8.88 1.23
C LYS A 310 -12.44 -7.77 2.14
N ASN A 311 -11.25 -7.84 2.72
CA ASN A 311 -10.92 -6.93 3.80
C ASN A 311 -9.41 -6.84 4.05
N TYR A 312 -8.62 -6.04 3.33
CA TYR A 312 -7.32 -5.47 3.76
C TYR A 312 -6.84 -4.46 2.72
N LEU A 313 -5.87 -3.64 3.13
CA LEU A 313 -5.20 -2.69 2.27
C LEU A 313 -3.65 -2.80 2.44
N PHE A 314 -3.00 -3.13 1.31
CA PHE A 314 -1.56 -3.16 1.00
C PHE A 314 -0.64 -4.19 1.67
N ILE A 315 0.17 -4.81 0.80
CA ILE A 315 1.57 -5.08 1.05
C ILE A 315 2.32 -3.87 0.49
N THR A 316 2.76 -2.94 1.35
CA THR A 316 3.70 -1.92 0.87
C THR A 316 5.12 -2.43 1.03
N VAL A 317 5.80 -2.50 -0.09
CA VAL A 317 7.08 -3.20 -0.23
C VAL A 317 8.19 -2.19 -0.45
N PHE A 318 9.24 -2.27 0.36
CA PHE A 318 10.38 -1.37 0.27
C PHE A 318 11.64 -2.05 -0.24
N LEU A 319 12.36 -1.34 -1.12
CA LEU A 319 13.70 -1.68 -1.58
C LEU A 319 14.65 -0.49 -1.31
N PRO A 320 15.73 -0.65 -0.55
CA PRO A 320 16.60 0.42 -0.11
C PRO A 320 17.72 0.72 -1.10
N VAL A 321 18.01 2.01 -1.26
CA VAL A 321 19.36 2.56 -1.47
C VAL A 321 19.44 3.82 -0.59
N ARG A 322 20.49 3.95 0.23
CA ARG A 322 20.63 5.05 1.20
C ARG A 322 20.71 6.41 0.50
N TYR A 323 19.86 7.35 0.94
CA TYR A 323 20.09 8.79 0.81
C TYR A 323 19.78 9.47 2.13
N THR A 324 20.64 10.40 2.53
CA THR A 324 20.45 11.30 3.67
C THR A 324 19.70 12.54 3.22
N SER A 325 18.52 12.85 3.75
CA SER A 325 17.98 14.21 3.66
C SER A 325 16.95 14.54 4.75
N ASN A 326 17.04 15.79 5.22
CA ASN A 326 16.29 16.44 6.30
C ASN A 326 14.95 17.02 5.78
N SER A 327 13.80 16.40 6.07
CA SER A 327 12.45 17.02 5.95
C SER A 327 11.39 16.14 6.63
N ILE A 328 10.42 16.72 7.33
CA ILE A 328 9.32 16.02 8.01
C ILE A 328 7.98 16.42 7.37
N PHE A 329 7.16 15.43 7.00
CA PHE A 329 5.77 15.61 6.57
C PHE A 329 4.84 15.00 7.63
N ALA A 330 3.72 15.66 7.91
CA ALA A 330 2.67 15.13 8.79
C ALA A 330 1.49 14.62 7.93
N SER A 331 1.31 13.31 7.86
CA SER A 331 0.04 12.69 7.47
C SER A 331 -0.83 12.56 8.72
N THR A 332 -2.10 12.97 8.63
CA THR A 332 -3.10 12.84 9.71
C THR A 332 -3.80 11.51 9.67
#